data_AF-A0A8T4ZFD2-F1
#
_entry.id   AF-A0A8T4ZFD2-F1
#
_cell.length_a   1.000
_cell.length_b   1.000
_cell.length_c   1.000
_cell.angle_alpha   90.00
_cell.angle_beta   90.00
_cell.angle_gamma   90.00
#
_symmetry.space_group_name_H-M   'P 1'
#
loop_
_entity.id
_entity.type
_entity.pdbx_description
1 polymer ?
#
loop_
_entity_poly.entity_id
_entity_poly.type
_entity_poly.pdbx_seq_one_letter_code
_entity_poly.pdbx_strand_id
1 'polypeptide(L)'
;MAMNCEGLFLPFFLKALEGTNSSESTGIIRPPGITIIVLLEAFGSSLSLFAGILLLAFAGYASKFFPRHPFMAGALLLTIGIFSLLLGIAGFLICWGLWTGQGWAWSIALALAVLKIILGLLQFPLGIFSIVIYALIAYYLWQPHVKAFYGKLERGTTYGMDAGRPVLGDRVFCPKCGASNTPDANFCFQCGTRLREGKP
;
A
#
# COMPACT_ATOMS: atom_id res chain seq x y z
N MET A 1 -12.52 1.69 30.24
CA MET A 1 -13.16 2.22 29.03
C MET A 1 -12.59 1.43 27.86
N ALA A 2 -13.19 0.27 27.56
CA ALA A 2 -12.72 -0.63 26.52
C ALA A 2 -13.26 -0.12 25.17
N MET A 3 -12.36 0.31 24.29
CA MET A 3 -12.71 0.61 22.90
C MET A 3 -12.93 -0.72 22.18
N ASN A 4 -14.18 -0.96 21.76
CA ASN A 4 -14.56 -2.06 20.88
C ASN A 4 -13.87 -1.89 19.52
N CYS A 5 -12.74 -2.56 19.31
CA CYS A 5 -12.00 -2.55 18.04
C CYS A 5 -12.66 -3.42 16.94
N GLU A 6 -13.64 -4.24 17.27
CA GLU A 6 -14.21 -5.22 16.32
C GLU A 6 -15.25 -4.62 15.35
N GLY A 7 -15.83 -3.45 15.66
CA GLY A 7 -16.90 -2.85 14.86
C GLY A 7 -16.44 -2.08 13.61
N LEU A 8 -15.16 -1.71 13.51
CA LEU A 8 -14.66 -0.86 12.42
C LEU A 8 -14.10 -1.66 11.24
N PHE A 9 -13.54 -2.85 11.46
CA PHE A 9 -12.84 -3.62 10.43
C PHE A 9 -13.73 -4.60 9.67
N LEU A 10 -14.73 -5.21 10.34
CA LEU A 10 -15.57 -6.24 9.76
C LEU A 10 -16.41 -5.79 8.53
N PRO A 11 -17.11 -4.63 8.56
CA PRO A 11 -17.87 -4.19 7.39
C PRO A 11 -16.97 -3.79 6.21
N PHE A 12 -15.75 -3.32 6.48
CA PHE A 12 -14.75 -3.04 5.45
C PHE A 12 -14.20 -4.33 4.83
N PHE A 13 -13.96 -5.35 5.65
CA PHE A 13 -13.49 -6.65 5.19
C PHE A 13 -14.52 -7.33 4.29
N LEU A 14 -15.80 -7.32 4.66
CA LEU A 14 -16.88 -7.88 3.83
C LEU A 14 -17.01 -7.14 2.49
N LYS A 15 -16.94 -5.80 2.50
CA LYS A 15 -16.93 -4.99 1.28
C LYS A 15 -15.71 -5.26 0.39
N ALA A 16 -14.57 -5.62 0.99
CA ALA A 16 -13.38 -6.00 0.25
C ALA A 16 -13.54 -7.37 -0.47
N LEU A 17 -14.24 -8.33 0.15
CA LEU A 17 -14.55 -9.62 -0.48
C LEU A 17 -15.56 -9.49 -1.63
N GLU A 18 -16.49 -8.54 -1.56
CA GLU A 18 -17.40 -8.24 -2.68
C GLU A 18 -16.68 -7.58 -3.87
N GLY A 19 -15.69 -6.72 -3.60
CA GLY A 19 -14.92 -6.02 -4.62
C GLY A 19 -13.97 -6.91 -5.44
N THR A 20 -13.53 -8.05 -4.93
CA THR A 20 -12.67 -8.98 -5.68
C THR A 20 -13.40 -9.74 -6.78
N ASN A 21 -14.74 -9.84 -6.72
CA ASN A 21 -15.54 -10.56 -7.71
C ASN A 21 -15.84 -9.73 -8.98
N SER A 22 -15.50 -8.44 -8.98
CA SER A 22 -15.79 -7.49 -10.06
C SER A 22 -14.54 -6.96 -10.77
N SER A 23 -13.36 -7.55 -10.52
CA SER A 23 -12.11 -7.19 -11.22
C SER A 23 -12.06 -7.76 -12.64
N GLU A 24 -13.00 -7.35 -13.49
CA GLU A 24 -12.82 -7.41 -14.93
C GLU A 24 -11.68 -6.43 -15.27
N SER A 25 -10.61 -6.93 -15.89
CA SER A 25 -9.34 -6.24 -16.02
C SER A 25 -9.42 -5.04 -16.96
N THR A 26 -9.89 -3.91 -16.44
CA THR A 26 -9.60 -2.63 -17.07
C THR A 26 -8.11 -2.35 -16.88
N GLY A 27 -7.40 -2.07 -17.97
CA GLY A 27 -5.94 -1.96 -18.05
C GLY A 27 -5.32 -0.78 -17.30
N ILE A 28 -5.67 -0.57 -16.03
CA ILE A 28 -5.00 0.38 -15.16
C ILE A 28 -3.62 -0.21 -14.81
N ILE A 29 -2.60 0.30 -15.48
CA ILE A 29 -1.19 -0.04 -15.23
C ILE A 29 -0.87 0.38 -13.79
N ARG A 30 -0.47 -0.60 -12.96
CA ARG A 30 -0.21 -0.37 -11.53
C ARG A 30 1.04 0.50 -11.35
N PRO A 31 1.00 1.54 -10.51
CA PRO A 31 2.16 2.35 -10.21
C PRO A 31 3.30 1.48 -9.65
N PRO A 32 4.52 1.56 -10.20
CA PRO A 32 5.62 0.68 -9.80
C PRO A 32 6.00 0.83 -8.32
N GLY A 33 5.80 2.01 -7.73
CA GLY A 33 6.11 2.23 -6.31
C GLY A 33 5.18 1.51 -5.34
N ILE A 34 3.91 1.25 -5.70
CA ILE A 34 3.02 0.40 -4.86
C ILE A 34 3.57 -1.02 -4.80
N THR A 35 4.02 -1.55 -5.94
CA THR A 35 4.64 -2.87 -6.01
C THR A 35 5.89 -2.96 -5.14
N ILE A 36 6.74 -1.93 -5.14
CA ILE A 36 7.93 -1.89 -4.28
C ILE A 36 7.54 -1.89 -2.79
N ILE A 37 6.54 -1.09 -2.39
CA ILE A 37 6.07 -1.05 -0.99
C ILE A 37 5.52 -2.41 -0.55
N VAL A 38 4.69 -3.04 -1.39
CA VAL A 38 4.15 -4.38 -1.15
C VAL A 38 5.27 -5.39 -0.95
N LEU A 39 6.29 -5.38 -1.81
CA LEU A 39 7.43 -6.29 -1.67
C LEU A 39 8.20 -6.05 -0.37
N LEU A 40 8.52 -4.79 -0.05
CA LEU A 40 9.23 -4.44 1.19
C LEU A 40 8.46 -4.87 2.44
N GLU A 41 7.15 -4.64 2.48
CA GLU A 41 6.30 -5.02 3.62
C GLU A 41 6.10 -6.54 3.69
N ALA A 42 6.02 -7.23 2.55
CA ALA A 42 5.93 -8.70 2.51
C ALA A 42 7.19 -9.36 3.08
N PHE A 43 8.38 -8.83 2.79
CA PHE A 43 9.62 -9.31 3.39
C PHE A 43 9.66 -9.08 4.90
N GLY A 44 9.28 -7.88 5.36
CA GLY A 44 9.20 -7.58 6.79
C GLY A 44 8.20 -8.47 7.53
N SER A 45 7.04 -8.72 6.93
CA SER A 45 5.99 -9.57 7.50
C SER A 45 6.39 -11.04 7.56
N SER A 46 7.02 -11.55 6.49
CA SER A 46 7.60 -12.91 6.51
C SER A 46 8.62 -13.06 7.63
N LEU A 47 9.54 -12.12 7.78
CA LEU A 47 10.54 -12.19 8.85
C LEU A 47 9.89 -12.14 10.25
N SER A 48 8.87 -11.29 10.44
CA SER A 48 8.11 -11.21 11.69
C SER A 48 7.37 -12.51 12.03
N LEU A 49 6.84 -13.21 11.02
CA LEU A 49 6.20 -14.51 11.19
C LEU A 49 7.24 -15.57 11.60
N PHE A 50 8.35 -15.65 10.87
CA PHE A 50 9.43 -16.58 11.20
C PHE A 50 10.00 -16.32 12.60
N ALA A 51 10.24 -15.06 12.97
CA ALA A 51 10.68 -14.68 14.29
C ALA A 51 9.68 -15.07 15.38
N GLY A 52 8.38 -14.85 15.15
CA GLY A 52 7.32 -15.27 16.06
C GLY A 52 7.29 -16.78 16.29
N ILE A 53 7.33 -17.57 15.22
CA ILE A 53 7.36 -19.05 15.30
C ILE A 53 8.61 -19.52 16.08
N LEU A 54 9.77 -18.96 15.75
CA LEU A 54 11.03 -19.30 16.44
C LEU A 54 10.99 -18.94 17.92
N LEU A 55 10.47 -17.77 18.28
CA LEU A 55 10.32 -17.35 19.68
C LEU A 55 9.39 -18.28 20.46
N LEU A 56 8.26 -18.70 19.87
CA LEU A 56 7.34 -19.63 20.51
C LEU A 56 7.97 -21.02 20.71
N ALA A 57 8.70 -21.52 19.70
CA ALA A 57 9.45 -22.77 19.84
C ALA A 57 10.55 -22.66 20.92
N PHE A 58 11.23 -21.52 20.97
CA PHE A 58 12.30 -21.27 21.95
C PHE A 58 11.78 -21.08 23.38
N ALA A 59 10.55 -20.57 23.55
CA ALA A 59 9.94 -20.38 24.87
C ALA A 59 9.89 -21.67 25.70
N GLY A 60 9.73 -22.83 25.06
CA GLY A 60 9.80 -24.15 25.74
C GLY A 60 11.17 -24.48 26.33
N TYR A 61 12.24 -23.84 25.86
CA TYR A 61 13.62 -24.01 26.33
C TYR A 61 14.05 -22.92 27.32
N ALA A 62 13.17 -21.98 27.66
CA ALA A 62 13.50 -20.81 28.48
C ALA A 62 14.09 -21.19 29.85
N SER A 63 13.65 -22.30 30.45
CA SER A 63 14.15 -22.75 31.76
C SER A 63 15.63 -23.16 31.75
N LYS A 64 16.15 -23.65 30.62
CA LYS A 64 17.57 -24.01 30.47
C LYS A 64 18.47 -22.79 30.36
N PHE A 65 18.00 -21.74 29.69
CA PHE A 65 18.76 -20.51 29.47
C PHE A 65 18.63 -19.50 30.61
N PHE A 66 17.46 -19.45 31.27
CA PHE A 66 17.16 -18.48 32.32
C PHE A 66 16.82 -19.18 33.65
N PRO A 67 17.79 -19.85 34.31
CA PRO A 67 17.52 -20.66 35.50
C PRO A 67 17.09 -19.84 36.72
N ARG A 68 17.45 -18.55 36.77
CA ARG A 68 17.08 -17.65 37.88
C ARG A 68 15.60 -17.25 37.84
N HIS A 69 15.02 -17.08 36.64
CA HIS A 69 13.64 -16.59 36.46
C HIS A 69 12.94 -17.31 35.28
N PRO A 70 12.79 -18.64 35.33
CA PRO A 70 12.33 -19.43 34.18
C PRO A 70 10.90 -19.09 33.75
N PHE A 71 10.01 -18.83 34.71
CA PHE A 71 8.61 -18.50 34.44
C PHE A 71 8.44 -17.12 33.80
N MET A 72 9.14 -16.10 34.32
CA MET A 72 9.08 -14.74 33.75
C MET A 72 9.66 -14.70 32.34
N ALA A 73 10.80 -15.36 32.12
CA ALA A 73 11.43 -15.43 30.81
C ALA A 73 10.54 -16.15 29.79
N GLY A 74 9.95 -17.29 30.15
CA GLY A 74 9.02 -18.02 29.29
C GLY A 74 7.78 -17.21 28.94
N ALA A 75 7.13 -16.56 29.93
CA ALA A 75 5.95 -15.74 29.69
C ALA A 75 6.23 -14.54 28.78
N LEU A 76 7.40 -13.89 28.94
CA LEU A 76 7.81 -12.78 28.08
C LEU A 76 8.06 -13.24 26.63
N LEU A 77 8.75 -14.37 26.45
CA LEU A 77 8.99 -14.93 25.10
C LEU A 77 7.69 -15.34 24.41
N LEU A 78 6.72 -15.90 25.15
CA LEU A 78 5.40 -16.24 24.62
C LEU A 78 4.62 -15.00 24.19
N THR A 79 4.55 -13.98 25.04
CA THR A 79 3.83 -12.74 24.72
C THR A 79 4.42 -12.02 23.51
N ILE A 80 5.75 -11.89 23.45
CA ILE A 80 6.45 -11.30 22.30
C ILE A 80 6.24 -12.16 21.04
N GLY A 81 6.33 -13.49 21.15
CA GLY A 81 6.15 -14.42 20.04
C GLY A 81 4.75 -14.34 19.42
N ILE A 82 3.71 -14.36 20.27
CA ILE A 82 2.31 -14.20 19.82
C ILE A 82 2.11 -12.83 19.17
N PHE A 83 2.60 -11.77 19.79
CA PHE A 83 2.47 -10.42 19.24
C PHE A 83 3.14 -10.28 17.87
N SER A 84 4.35 -10.84 17.72
CA SER A 84 5.08 -10.87 16.44
C SER A 84 4.34 -11.63 15.34
N LEU A 85 3.66 -12.74 15.69
CA LEU A 85 2.80 -13.47 14.76
C LEU A 85 1.61 -12.65 14.30
N LEU A 86 0.90 -12.01 15.25
CA LEU A 86 -0.26 -11.17 14.94
C LEU A 86 0.13 -10.00 14.03
N LEU A 87 1.25 -9.34 14.29
CA LEU A 87 1.78 -8.29 13.43
C LEU A 87 2.14 -8.80 12.03
N GLY A 88 2.76 -9.99 11.94
CA GLY A 88 3.09 -10.61 10.65
C GLY A 88 1.84 -10.92 9.81
N ILE A 89 0.79 -11.48 10.43
CA ILE A 89 -0.49 -11.73 9.76
C ILE A 89 -1.16 -10.42 9.32
N ALA A 90 -1.19 -9.41 10.20
CA ALA A 90 -1.75 -8.10 9.88
C ALA A 90 -1.01 -7.43 8.71
N GLY A 91 0.33 -7.55 8.65
CA GLY A 91 1.14 -7.06 7.55
C GLY A 91 0.77 -7.69 6.21
N PHE A 92 0.53 -9.01 6.17
CA PHE A 92 0.04 -9.69 4.96
C PHE A 92 -1.34 -9.22 4.51
N LEU A 93 -2.26 -8.97 5.45
CA LEU A 93 -3.59 -8.41 5.13
C LEU A 93 -3.49 -7.01 4.52
N ILE A 94 -2.60 -6.17 5.05
CA ILE A 94 -2.33 -4.83 4.50
C ILE A 94 -1.71 -4.95 3.11
N CYS A 95 -0.77 -5.86 2.92
CA CYS A 95 -0.13 -6.13 1.63
C CYS A 95 -1.16 -6.51 0.55
N TRP A 96 -2.09 -7.40 0.88
CA TRP A 96 -3.24 -7.72 0.04
C TRP A 96 -4.09 -6.48 -0.28
N GLY A 97 -4.40 -5.64 0.73
CA GLY A 97 -5.15 -4.41 0.56
C GLY A 97 -4.46 -3.36 -0.34
N LEU A 98 -3.14 -3.19 -0.21
CA LEU A 98 -2.37 -2.28 -1.07
C LEU A 98 -2.32 -2.78 -2.50
N TRP A 99 -2.10 -4.08 -2.70
CA TRP A 99 -2.01 -4.71 -4.02
C TRP A 99 -3.32 -4.62 -4.81
N THR A 100 -4.44 -4.69 -4.11
CA THR A 100 -5.79 -4.64 -4.69
C THR A 100 -6.33 -3.22 -4.89
N GLY A 101 -5.61 -2.18 -4.44
CA GLY A 101 -6.04 -0.79 -4.65
C GLY A 101 -7.18 -0.34 -3.72
N GLN A 102 -7.33 -0.97 -2.56
CA GLN A 102 -8.40 -0.66 -1.63
C GLN A 102 -8.15 0.65 -0.85
N GLY A 103 -9.13 1.55 -0.81
CA GLY A 103 -8.99 2.85 -0.15
C GLY A 103 -8.72 2.77 1.37
N TRP A 104 -9.14 1.71 2.04
CA TRP A 104 -8.82 1.49 3.45
C TRP A 104 -7.33 1.19 3.68
N ALA A 105 -6.69 0.47 2.75
CA ALA A 105 -5.30 0.05 2.85
C ALA A 105 -4.35 1.25 2.83
N TRP A 106 -4.68 2.26 2.04
CA TRP A 106 -3.95 3.53 2.02
C TRP A 106 -3.96 4.24 3.37
N SER A 107 -5.12 4.29 4.06
CA SER A 107 -5.21 4.93 5.38
C SER A 107 -4.36 4.20 6.41
N ILE A 108 -4.45 2.87 6.44
CA ILE A 108 -3.69 2.05 7.38
C ILE A 108 -2.19 2.17 7.12
N ALA A 109 -1.78 2.11 5.84
CA ALA A 109 -0.38 2.27 5.45
C ALA A 109 0.20 3.61 5.89
N LEU A 110 -0.55 4.70 5.67
CA LEU A 110 -0.13 6.03 6.09
C LEU A 110 -0.05 6.15 7.62
N ALA A 111 -1.04 5.65 8.34
CA ALA A 111 -1.05 5.64 9.80
C ALA A 111 0.14 4.84 10.38
N LEU A 112 0.43 3.67 9.80
CA LEU A 112 1.58 2.86 10.20
C LEU A 112 2.91 3.51 9.86
N ALA A 113 3.03 4.18 8.70
CA ALA A 113 4.24 4.91 8.35
C ALA A 113 4.54 6.01 9.38
N VAL A 114 3.53 6.80 9.77
CA VAL A 114 3.67 7.83 10.82
C VAL A 114 4.05 7.20 12.15
N LEU A 115 3.39 6.12 12.55
CA LEU A 115 3.73 5.40 13.79
C LEU A 115 5.17 4.90 13.78
N LYS A 116 5.63 4.31 12.68
CA LYS A 116 6.99 3.79 12.54
C LYS A 116 8.05 4.91 12.52
N ILE A 117 7.71 6.11 12.04
CA ILE A 117 8.59 7.30 12.16
C ILE A 117 8.73 7.71 13.64
N ILE A 118 7.63 7.78 14.38
CA ILE A 118 7.65 8.14 15.82
C ILE A 118 8.47 7.11 16.62
N LEU A 119 8.25 5.82 16.37
CA LEU A 119 9.03 4.75 17.03
C LEU A 119 10.51 4.79 16.64
N GLY A 120 10.83 5.12 15.39
CA GLY A 120 12.21 5.26 14.93
C GLY A 120 12.97 6.37 15.66
N LEU A 121 12.31 7.48 15.99
CA LEU A 121 12.91 8.57 16.76
C LEU A 121 13.30 8.13 18.19
N LEU A 122 12.57 7.18 18.76
CA LEU A 122 12.82 6.66 20.11
C LEU A 122 14.04 5.71 20.17
N GLN A 123 14.43 5.10 19.04
CA GLN A 123 15.52 4.11 18.95
C GLN A 123 16.84 4.69 18.36
N PHE A 124 17.14 5.96 18.64
CA PHE A 124 18.40 6.58 18.17
C PHE A 124 19.63 5.82 18.71
N PRO A 125 20.68 5.52 17.89
CA PRO A 125 20.91 5.98 16.52
C PRO A 125 20.42 5.06 15.40
N LEU A 126 20.00 3.83 15.70
CA LEU A 126 19.62 2.83 14.67
C LEU A 126 18.38 3.23 13.85
N GLY A 127 17.54 4.13 14.38
CA GLY A 127 16.29 4.55 13.75
C GLY A 127 16.43 5.46 12.53
N ILE A 128 17.58 6.10 12.28
CA ILE A 128 17.73 7.12 11.21
C ILE A 128 17.38 6.55 9.83
N PHE A 129 17.92 5.37 9.50
CA PHE A 129 17.67 4.71 8.22
C PHE A 129 16.19 4.38 8.03
N SER A 130 15.55 3.83 9.07
CA SER A 130 14.13 3.50 9.07
C SER A 130 13.24 4.74 8.89
N ILE A 131 13.58 5.84 9.56
CA ILE A 131 12.85 7.11 9.44
C ILE A 131 12.88 7.60 8.00
N VAL A 132 14.03 7.57 7.33
CA VAL A 132 14.15 7.99 5.93
C VAL A 132 13.27 7.14 5.02
N ILE A 133 13.31 5.81 5.18
CA ILE A 133 12.46 4.90 4.39
C ILE A 133 10.97 5.20 4.62
N TYR A 134 10.52 5.32 5.87
CA TYR A 134 9.11 5.57 6.15
C TYR A 134 8.66 6.97 5.74
N ALA A 135 9.54 7.97 5.80
CA ALA A 135 9.27 9.31 5.28
C ALA A 135 9.10 9.29 3.75
N LEU A 136 9.95 8.55 3.03
CA LEU A 136 9.81 8.35 1.58
C LEU A 136 8.52 7.62 1.22
N ILE A 137 8.14 6.59 1.97
CA ILE A 137 6.87 5.85 1.77
C ILE A 137 5.67 6.78 2.02
N ALA A 138 5.67 7.54 3.12
CA ALA A 138 4.61 8.48 3.43
C ALA A 138 4.49 9.56 2.36
N TYR A 139 5.62 10.09 1.86
CA TYR A 139 5.66 11.04 0.76
C TYR A 139 5.10 10.44 -0.54
N TYR A 140 5.50 9.21 -0.90
CA TYR A 140 4.99 8.51 -2.08
C TYR A 140 3.48 8.26 -1.99
N LEU A 141 2.98 7.78 -0.84
CA LEU A 141 1.54 7.59 -0.61
C LEU A 141 0.76 8.91 -0.64
N TRP A 142 1.41 10.03 -0.31
CA TRP A 142 0.79 11.35 -0.42
C TRP A 142 0.66 11.83 -1.86
N GLN A 143 1.42 11.27 -2.81
CA GLN A 143 1.37 11.71 -4.21
C GLN A 143 -0.03 11.55 -4.80
N PRO A 144 -0.51 12.55 -5.56
CA PRO A 144 -1.87 12.57 -6.06
C PRO A 144 -2.14 11.47 -7.09
N HIS A 145 -1.12 10.99 -7.83
CA HIS A 145 -1.26 9.84 -8.72
C HIS A 145 -1.55 8.52 -7.97
N VAL A 146 -1.07 8.36 -6.72
CA VAL A 146 -1.33 7.17 -5.89
C VAL A 146 -2.73 7.28 -5.30
N LYS A 147 -3.10 8.46 -4.80
CA LYS A 147 -4.46 8.73 -4.30
C LYS A 147 -5.53 8.50 -5.36
N ALA A 148 -5.22 8.75 -6.63
CA ALA A 148 -6.09 8.45 -7.77
C ALA A 148 -6.36 6.93 -7.90
N PHE A 149 -5.33 6.10 -7.75
CA PHE A 149 -5.46 4.63 -7.79
C PHE A 149 -6.36 4.08 -6.67
N TYR A 150 -6.31 4.68 -5.48
CA TYR A 150 -7.13 4.31 -4.33
C TYR A 150 -8.52 5.00 -4.27
N GLY A 151 -8.90 5.75 -5.31
CA GLY A 151 -10.19 6.44 -5.38
C GLY A 151 -10.40 7.53 -4.32
N LYS A 152 -9.32 8.07 -3.75
CA LYS A 152 -9.33 9.04 -2.63
C LYS A 152 -9.18 10.50 -3.02
N LEU A 153 -9.23 10.83 -4.31
CA LEU A 153 -9.24 12.23 -4.71
C LEU A 153 -10.55 12.89 -4.27
N GLU A 154 -10.45 13.94 -3.48
CA GLU A 154 -11.60 14.79 -3.14
C GLU A 154 -12.22 15.28 -4.45
N ARG A 155 -13.53 15.02 -4.63
CA ARG A 155 -14.33 15.52 -5.76
C ARG A 155 -14.40 17.06 -5.71
N GLY A 156 -13.33 17.73 -6.11
CA GLY A 156 -13.24 19.19 -6.08
C GLY A 156 -11.93 19.78 -6.58
N THR A 157 -10.81 19.07 -6.45
CA THR A 157 -9.56 19.50 -7.09
C THR A 157 -9.37 18.72 -8.38
N THR A 158 -9.76 19.35 -9.48
CA THR A 158 -9.08 19.16 -10.74
C THR A 158 -7.58 19.00 -10.45
N TYR A 159 -7.02 17.86 -10.84
CA TYR A 159 -5.62 17.87 -11.25
C TYR A 159 -5.59 18.92 -12.37
N GLY A 160 -5.06 20.10 -12.08
CA GLY A 160 -5.12 21.26 -12.97
C GLY A 160 -4.37 20.99 -14.27
N MET A 161 -5.09 20.40 -15.22
CA MET A 161 -5.03 20.72 -16.63
C MET A 161 -6.51 20.90 -17.00
N ASP A 162 -6.99 22.14 -16.89
CA ASP A 162 -8.01 22.71 -17.76
C ASP A 162 -8.78 21.68 -18.61
N ALA A 163 -9.88 21.15 -18.07
CA ALA A 163 -10.86 20.43 -18.85
C ALA A 163 -12.26 20.69 -18.30
N GLY A 164 -12.73 21.91 -18.54
CA GLY A 164 -14.16 22.10 -18.75
C GLY A 164 -14.60 21.24 -19.94
N ARG A 165 -15.53 20.32 -19.67
CA ARG A 165 -16.22 19.37 -20.57
C ARG A 165 -15.53 18.02 -20.85
N PRO A 166 -16.26 16.90 -20.71
CA PRO A 166 -15.96 15.73 -21.48
C PRO A 166 -16.32 16.03 -22.95
N VAL A 167 -15.32 16.25 -23.80
CA VAL A 167 -15.52 16.15 -25.25
C VAL A 167 -15.66 14.65 -25.55
N LEU A 168 -16.87 14.14 -25.31
CA LEU A 168 -17.32 12.78 -25.60
C LEU A 168 -17.44 12.52 -27.13
N GLY A 169 -16.75 13.31 -27.97
CA GLY A 169 -16.98 13.37 -29.41
C GLY A 169 -15.74 13.24 -30.30
N ASP A 170 -14.59 13.80 -29.93
CA ASP A 170 -13.53 14.01 -30.93
C ASP A 170 -12.29 13.18 -30.59
N ARG A 171 -12.34 11.86 -30.79
CA ARG A 171 -11.11 11.07 -30.89
C ARG A 171 -10.63 11.11 -32.33
N VAL A 172 -9.33 11.39 -32.53
CA VAL A 172 -8.73 11.40 -33.86
C VAL A 172 -8.10 10.04 -34.11
N PHE A 173 -8.56 9.36 -35.16
CA PHE A 173 -7.99 8.09 -35.57
C PHE A 173 -6.77 8.33 -36.45
N CYS A 174 -5.68 7.62 -36.15
CA CYS A 174 -4.46 7.70 -36.94
C CYS A 174 -4.70 7.08 -38.34
N PRO A 175 -4.44 7.82 -39.43
CA PRO A 175 -4.62 7.27 -40.78
C PRO A 175 -3.63 6.16 -41.13
N LYS A 176 -2.51 6.03 -40.38
CA LYS A 176 -1.47 5.02 -40.65
C LYS A 176 -1.71 3.68 -39.96
N CYS A 177 -2.16 3.68 -38.70
CA CYS A 177 -2.30 2.45 -37.92
C CYS A 177 -3.67 2.25 -37.28
N GLY A 178 -4.60 3.20 -37.45
CA GLY A 178 -5.94 3.11 -36.87
C GLY A 178 -6.03 3.37 -35.37
N ALA A 179 -4.90 3.67 -34.70
CA ALA A 179 -4.91 3.98 -33.26
C ALA A 179 -5.76 5.21 -32.95
N SER A 180 -6.53 5.13 -31.87
CA SER A 180 -7.37 6.23 -31.39
C SER A 180 -6.58 7.16 -30.48
N ASN A 181 -6.43 8.42 -30.88
CA ASN A 181 -5.65 9.42 -30.15
C ASN A 181 -6.56 10.50 -29.56
N THR A 182 -6.04 11.27 -28.60
CA THR A 182 -6.73 12.46 -28.09
C THR A 182 -6.77 13.56 -29.17
N PRO A 183 -7.78 14.44 -29.19
CA PRO A 183 -7.90 15.47 -30.24
C PRO A 183 -6.76 16.48 -30.27
N ASP A 184 -6.06 16.64 -29.14
CA ASP A 184 -4.88 17.47 -28.93
C ASP A 184 -3.55 16.78 -29.30
N ALA A 185 -3.56 15.48 -29.63
CA ALA A 185 -2.35 14.75 -29.98
C ALA A 185 -1.74 15.24 -31.30
N ASN A 186 -0.48 15.69 -31.26
CA ASN A 186 0.30 16.06 -32.44
C ASN A 186 0.85 14.83 -33.19
N PHE A 187 1.09 13.74 -32.47
CA PHE A 187 1.65 12.49 -32.98
C PHE A 187 0.86 11.29 -32.46
N CYS A 188 0.82 10.22 -33.25
CA CYS A 188 0.20 8.96 -32.85
C CYS A 188 1.02 8.26 -31.76
N PHE A 189 0.36 7.89 -30.64
CA PHE A 189 1.03 7.19 -29.53
C PHE A 189 1.55 5.80 -29.91
N GLN A 190 1.00 5.17 -30.95
CA GLN A 190 1.34 3.81 -31.34
C GLN A 190 2.41 3.75 -32.44
N CYS A 191 2.37 4.64 -33.44
CA CYS A 191 3.24 4.56 -34.63
C CYS A 191 4.04 5.83 -34.93
N GLY A 192 3.90 6.89 -34.12
CA GLY A 192 4.67 8.13 -34.23
C GLY A 192 4.32 9.04 -35.41
N THR A 193 3.29 8.71 -36.20
CA THR A 193 2.88 9.54 -37.35
C THR A 193 2.19 10.81 -36.87
N ARG A 194 2.47 11.95 -37.51
CA ARG A 194 1.80 13.22 -37.18
C ARG A 194 0.31 13.14 -37.49
N LEU A 195 -0.50 13.68 -36.57
CA LEU A 195 -1.97 13.69 -36.67
C LEU A 195 -2.53 15.07 -37.02
N ARG A 196 -1.72 16.12 -36.86
CA ARG A 196 -2.11 17.50 -37.15
C ARG A 196 -1.31 18.08 -38.32
N GLU A 197 -2.03 18.40 -39.38
CA GLU A 197 -1.72 19.53 -40.26
C GLU A 197 -2.84 20.57 -40.07
N GLY A 198 -2.51 21.77 -39.60
CA GLY A 198 -3.40 22.93 -39.67
C GLY A 198 -4.34 23.19 -38.48
N LYS A 199 -3.96 24.13 -37.62
CA LYS A 199 -4.86 25.22 -37.23
C LYS A 199 -4.15 26.51 -37.65
N PRO A 200 -4.73 27.39 -38.49
CA PRO A 200 -4.16 28.72 -38.70
C PRO A 200 -4.13 29.50 -37.37
#